data_AF-A0A9W6M216-F1
#
_entry.id   AF-A0A9W6M216-F1
#
_cell.length_a   1.000
_cell.length_b   1.000
_cell.length_c   1.000
_cell.angle_alpha   90.00
_cell.angle_beta   90.00
_cell.angle_gamma   90.00
#
_symmetry.space_group_name_H-M   'P 1'
#
loop_
_entity.id
_entity.type
_entity.pdbx_description
1 polymer ?
#
loop_
_entity_poly.entity_id
_entity_poly.type
_entity_poly.pdbx_seq_one_letter_code
_entity_poly.pdbx_strand_id
1 'polypeptide(L)'
;MAFAFVRAASRPLLTAGEAGEPAASVPPAEADRAAAALRADYERWSRWALGVVGFVAAAGGGFVAAGMVAAMAAAGRVGAVDVIAILIAIVIALAGSTLLVALWRTGRALTRAASFWLRAPYANGQRTPRAAGWVQARTVNLEPRILVRLMTASLALLFAVGGLAVFGRDLSAGVSIFTAPSLLVGVYGALSGIGQIGGVLRIVNGLSAGDPLWSRLTRSVRAR
;
A
#
# COMPACT_ATOMS: atom_id res chain seq x y z
N MET A 1 -19.26 12.74 -9.31
CA MET A 1 -17.86 13.12 -9.60
C MET A 1 -17.06 11.85 -9.86
N ALA A 2 -16.28 11.81 -10.95
CA ALA A 2 -15.42 10.66 -11.28
C ALA A 2 -14.29 10.49 -10.25
N PHE A 3 -13.93 9.24 -9.94
CA PHE A 3 -12.80 8.97 -9.05
C PHE A 3 -11.48 9.39 -9.70
N ALA A 4 -10.66 10.14 -8.97
CA ALA A 4 -9.29 10.45 -9.33
C ALA A 4 -8.30 9.76 -8.38
N PHE A 5 -7.29 9.09 -8.94
CA PHE A 5 -6.20 8.46 -8.19
C PHE A 5 -5.40 9.47 -7.38
N VAL A 6 -5.14 10.65 -7.94
CA VAL A 6 -4.52 11.80 -7.26
C VAL A 6 -5.40 13.01 -7.50
N ARG A 7 -5.77 13.73 -6.44
CA ARG A 7 -6.57 14.95 -6.54
C ARG A 7 -5.79 16.04 -7.26
N ALA A 8 -6.50 16.87 -8.04
CA ALA A 8 -5.87 17.98 -8.77
C ALA A 8 -5.06 18.91 -7.86
N ALA A 9 -5.59 19.22 -6.66
CA ALA A 9 -4.91 20.04 -5.65
C ALA A 9 -3.61 19.41 -5.10
N SER A 10 -3.47 18.09 -5.17
CA SER A 10 -2.30 17.36 -4.65
C SER A 10 -1.18 17.23 -5.69
N ARG A 11 -1.47 17.43 -6.98
CA ARG A 11 -0.48 17.36 -8.07
C ARG A 11 0.67 18.36 -7.95
N PRO A 12 0.44 19.68 -7.76
CA PRO A 12 1.55 20.64 -7.65
C PRO A 12 2.43 20.38 -6.43
N LEU A 13 1.85 19.93 -5.32
CA LEU A 13 2.57 19.59 -4.10
C LEU A 13 3.43 18.33 -4.25
N LEU A 14 2.97 17.39 -5.06
CA LEU A 14 3.68 16.16 -5.40
C LEU A 14 4.87 16.48 -6.31
N THR A 15 4.68 17.29 -7.36
CA THR A 15 5.77 17.70 -8.26
C THR A 15 6.84 18.49 -7.53
N ALA A 16 6.46 19.44 -6.67
CA ALA A 16 7.41 20.22 -5.87
C ALA A 16 8.21 19.32 -4.88
N GLY A 17 7.54 18.34 -4.25
CA GLY A 17 8.21 17.37 -3.37
C GLY A 17 9.12 16.37 -4.12
N GLU A 18 8.81 16.05 -5.38
CA GLU A 18 9.64 15.17 -6.23
C GLU A 18 10.84 15.89 -6.85
N ALA A 19 10.68 17.16 -7.22
CA ALA A 19 11.75 18.00 -7.75
C ALA A 19 12.82 18.34 -6.70
N GLY A 20 12.52 18.12 -5.41
CA GLY A 20 13.41 18.53 -4.32
C GLY A 20 13.63 20.03 -4.30
N GLU A 21 12.69 20.81 -4.87
CA GLU A 21 12.75 22.27 -4.93
C GLU A 21 13.02 22.85 -3.53
N PRO A 22 13.84 23.90 -3.44
CA PRO A 22 14.64 24.15 -2.26
C PRO A 22 13.73 24.44 -1.08
N ALA A 23 13.58 23.42 -0.23
CA ALA A 23 12.87 23.48 1.03
C ALA A 23 13.40 24.63 1.93
N ALA A 24 14.62 25.14 1.67
CA ALA A 24 15.28 26.19 2.41
C ALA A 24 14.44 27.48 2.56
N SER A 25 13.62 27.83 1.57
CA SER A 25 12.78 29.04 1.62
C SER A 25 11.32 28.79 1.99
N VAL A 26 10.90 27.52 2.15
CA VAL A 26 9.51 27.21 2.46
C VAL A 26 9.26 27.38 3.96
N PRO A 27 8.28 28.21 4.38
CA PRO A 27 7.91 28.35 5.78
C PRO A 27 7.42 27.01 6.37
N PRO A 28 7.67 26.73 7.67
CA PRO A 28 7.20 25.50 8.31
C PRO A 28 5.67 25.27 8.18
N ALA A 29 4.88 26.34 8.22
CA ALA A 29 3.44 26.26 8.06
C ALA A 29 3.00 25.82 6.65
N GLU A 30 3.76 26.16 5.62
CA GLU A 30 3.49 25.70 4.24
C GLU A 30 3.86 24.24 4.06
N ALA A 31 5.00 23.81 4.62
CA ALA A 31 5.39 22.41 4.62
C ALA A 31 4.36 21.53 5.36
N ASP A 32 3.86 21.97 6.51
CA ASP A 32 2.81 21.27 7.26
C ASP A 32 1.49 21.20 6.48
N ARG A 33 1.08 22.29 5.81
CA ARG A 33 -0.11 22.32 4.95
C ARG A 33 0.03 21.37 3.76
N ALA A 34 1.19 21.37 3.09
CA ALA A 34 1.48 20.48 1.97
C ALA A 34 1.44 19.01 2.39
N ALA A 35 2.09 18.68 3.51
CA ALA A 35 2.06 17.34 4.09
C ALA A 35 0.63 16.90 4.45
N ALA A 36 -0.15 17.76 5.10
CA ALA A 36 -1.53 17.49 5.47
C ALA A 36 -2.42 17.24 4.24
N ALA A 37 -2.29 18.03 3.18
CA ALA A 37 -3.05 17.86 1.94
C ALA A 37 -2.71 16.52 1.24
N LEU A 38 -1.44 16.15 1.17
CA LEU A 38 -0.99 14.89 0.56
C LEU A 38 -1.42 13.67 1.38
N ARG A 39 -1.33 13.75 2.72
CA ARG A 39 -1.87 12.72 3.63
C ARG A 39 -3.37 12.58 3.48
N ALA A 40 -4.10 13.69 3.45
CA ALA A 40 -5.54 13.68 3.29
C ALA A 40 -5.96 13.01 1.97
N ASP A 41 -5.23 13.18 0.87
CA ASP A 41 -5.50 12.49 -0.40
C ASP A 41 -5.15 10.98 -0.33
N TYR A 42 -4.00 10.65 0.25
CA TYR A 42 -3.61 9.24 0.46
C TYR A 42 -4.63 8.48 1.31
N GLU A 43 -5.09 9.09 2.40
CA GLU A 43 -5.92 8.47 3.44
C GLU A 43 -7.42 8.41 3.09
N ARG A 44 -7.84 8.93 1.94
CA ARG A 44 -9.26 8.94 1.51
C ARG A 44 -9.91 7.55 1.61
N TRP A 45 -11.11 7.51 2.20
CA TRP A 45 -11.95 6.31 2.25
C TRP A 45 -12.27 5.74 0.87
N SER A 46 -12.55 6.60 -0.12
CA SER A 46 -12.80 6.15 -1.50
C SER A 46 -11.62 5.36 -2.09
N ARG A 47 -10.39 5.75 -1.72
CA ARG A 47 -9.16 5.13 -2.22
C ARG A 47 -8.90 3.80 -1.52
N TRP A 48 -9.20 3.73 -0.22
CA TRP A 48 -9.19 2.48 0.53
C TRP A 48 -10.23 1.49 0.00
N ALA A 49 -11.48 1.93 -0.19
CA ALA A 49 -12.58 1.09 -0.69
C ALA A 49 -12.25 0.51 -2.07
N LEU A 50 -11.69 1.31 -2.98
CA LEU A 50 -11.21 0.80 -4.28
C LEU A 50 -10.04 -0.17 -4.14
N GLY A 51 -9.19 -0.02 -3.12
CA GLY A 51 -8.16 -1.00 -2.80
C GLY A 51 -8.76 -2.34 -2.39
N VAL A 52 -9.81 -2.33 -1.57
CA VAL A 52 -10.56 -3.53 -1.18
C VAL A 52 -11.21 -4.19 -2.39
N VAL A 53 -11.93 -3.42 -3.21
CA VAL A 53 -12.56 -3.91 -4.45
C VAL A 53 -11.52 -4.48 -5.41
N GLY A 54 -10.40 -3.77 -5.63
CA GLY A 54 -9.31 -4.24 -6.48
C GLY A 54 -8.69 -5.54 -5.97
N PHE A 55 -8.54 -5.69 -4.65
CA PHE A 55 -8.05 -6.92 -4.03
C PHE A 55 -9.01 -8.10 -4.23
N VAL A 56 -10.30 -7.91 -3.93
CA VAL A 56 -11.31 -8.95 -4.10
C VAL A 56 -11.42 -9.37 -5.58
N ALA A 57 -11.41 -8.41 -6.51
CA ALA A 57 -11.42 -8.70 -7.94
C ALA A 57 -10.16 -9.46 -8.39
N ALA A 58 -8.96 -9.01 -8.00
CA ALA A 58 -7.70 -9.63 -8.39
C ALA A 58 -7.53 -11.04 -7.81
N ALA A 59 -7.68 -11.17 -6.49
CA ALA A 59 -7.50 -12.43 -5.78
C ALA A 59 -8.64 -13.40 -6.06
N GLY A 60 -9.90 -12.92 -6.04
CA GLY A 60 -11.07 -13.75 -6.32
C GLY A 60 -11.14 -14.19 -7.79
N GLY A 61 -10.92 -13.28 -8.74
CA GLY A 61 -10.87 -13.62 -10.15
C GLY A 61 -9.73 -14.59 -10.47
N GLY A 62 -8.53 -14.36 -9.89
CA GLY A 62 -7.39 -15.26 -10.05
C GLY A 62 -7.65 -16.65 -9.43
N PHE A 63 -8.27 -16.70 -8.25
CA PHE A 63 -8.64 -17.94 -7.58
C PHE A 63 -9.63 -18.75 -8.42
N VAL A 64 -10.70 -18.11 -8.91
CA VAL A 64 -11.71 -18.76 -9.75
C VAL A 64 -11.10 -19.26 -11.05
N ALA A 65 -10.34 -18.41 -11.76
CA ALA A 65 -9.71 -18.80 -13.03
C ALA A 65 -8.77 -20.00 -12.86
N ALA A 66 -7.84 -19.93 -11.90
CA ALA A 66 -6.91 -21.03 -11.66
C ALA A 66 -7.61 -22.30 -11.16
N GLY A 67 -8.66 -22.15 -10.34
CA GLY A 67 -9.39 -23.27 -9.75
C GLY A 67 -10.21 -24.01 -10.81
N MET A 68 -10.86 -23.27 -11.71
CA MET A 68 -11.58 -23.85 -12.83
C MET A 68 -10.64 -24.57 -13.79
N VAL A 69 -9.49 -23.98 -14.13
CA VAL A 69 -8.48 -24.66 -14.96
C VAL A 69 -8.03 -25.97 -14.33
N ALA A 70 -7.73 -25.97 -13.02
CA ALA A 70 -7.32 -27.17 -12.31
C ALA A 70 -8.44 -28.23 -12.23
N ALA A 71 -9.69 -27.80 -12.01
CA ALA A 71 -10.84 -28.69 -11.97
C ALA A 71 -11.12 -29.35 -13.33
N MET A 72 -10.99 -28.59 -14.43
CA MET A 72 -11.16 -29.10 -15.79
C MET A 72 -10.07 -30.10 -16.16
N ALA A 73 -8.82 -29.82 -15.78
CA ALA A 73 -7.71 -30.74 -15.98
C ALA A 73 -7.94 -32.07 -15.23
N ALA A 74 -8.45 -32.00 -13.99
CA ALA A 74 -8.78 -33.19 -13.20
C ALA A 74 -9.98 -33.97 -13.75
N ALA A 75 -11.00 -33.27 -14.28
CA ALA A 75 -12.21 -33.89 -14.83
C ALA A 75 -12.02 -34.44 -16.25
N GLY A 76 -10.98 -34.02 -16.98
CA GLY A 76 -10.71 -34.45 -18.35
C GLY A 76 -11.74 -33.98 -19.38
N ARG A 77 -12.63 -33.04 -19.03
CA ARG A 77 -13.62 -32.44 -19.95
C ARG A 77 -13.51 -30.94 -19.98
N VAL A 78 -13.77 -30.37 -21.15
CA VAL A 78 -13.81 -28.92 -21.39
C VAL A 78 -15.14 -28.56 -22.03
N GLY A 79 -15.97 -27.80 -21.32
CA GLY A 79 -17.19 -27.21 -21.86
C GLY A 79 -16.98 -25.77 -22.32
N ALA A 80 -17.77 -25.31 -23.30
CA ALA A 80 -17.74 -23.92 -23.75
C ALA A 80 -18.07 -22.92 -22.62
N VAL A 81 -19.00 -23.29 -21.72
CA VAL A 81 -19.37 -22.47 -20.55
C VAL A 81 -18.18 -22.30 -19.60
N ASP A 82 -17.37 -23.34 -19.39
CA ASP A 82 -16.20 -23.29 -18.51
C ASP A 82 -15.15 -22.32 -19.06
N VAL A 83 -14.92 -22.36 -20.37
CA VAL A 83 -13.99 -21.45 -21.05
C VAL A 83 -14.45 -20.00 -20.91
N ILE A 84 -15.75 -19.72 -21.13
CA ILE A 84 -16.31 -18.37 -20.99
C ILE A 84 -16.16 -17.88 -19.54
N ALA A 85 -16.47 -18.72 -18.55
CA ALA A 85 -16.33 -18.36 -17.14
C ALA A 85 -14.87 -18.06 -16.75
N ILE A 86 -13.91 -18.86 -17.24
CA ILE A 86 -12.47 -18.61 -17.04
C ILE A 86 -12.07 -17.26 -17.66
N LEU A 87 -12.50 -16.98 -18.89
CA LEU A 87 -12.18 -15.71 -19.54
C LEU A 87 -12.72 -14.50 -18.76
N ILE A 88 -13.96 -14.58 -18.28
CA ILE A 88 -14.54 -13.54 -17.43
C ILE A 88 -13.73 -13.37 -16.13
N ALA A 89 -13.38 -14.47 -15.47
CA ALA A 89 -12.58 -14.44 -14.25
C ALA A 89 -11.19 -13.82 -14.47
N ILE A 90 -10.53 -14.13 -15.59
CA ILE A 90 -9.25 -13.52 -16.00
C ILE A 90 -9.40 -12.02 -16.20
N VAL A 91 -10.44 -11.57 -16.92
CA VAL A 91 -10.69 -10.13 -17.16
C VAL A 91 -10.89 -9.40 -15.83
N ILE A 92 -11.68 -9.96 -14.90
CA ILE A 92 -11.89 -9.40 -13.56
C ILE A 92 -10.56 -9.35 -12.78
N ALA A 93 -9.76 -10.43 -12.84
CA ALA A 93 -8.47 -10.49 -12.15
C ALA A 93 -7.50 -9.41 -12.66
N LEU A 94 -7.44 -9.21 -13.98
CA LEU A 94 -6.60 -8.20 -14.63
C LEU A 94 -7.08 -6.78 -14.31
N ALA A 95 -8.39 -6.54 -14.34
CA ALA A 95 -8.96 -5.25 -13.95
C ALA A 95 -8.67 -4.91 -12.47
N GLY A 96 -8.81 -5.89 -11.56
CA GLY A 96 -8.42 -5.72 -10.17
C GLY A 96 -6.92 -5.44 -10.00
N SER A 97 -6.08 -6.20 -10.68
CA SER A 97 -4.62 -6.07 -10.62
C SER A 97 -4.12 -4.72 -11.12
N THR A 98 -4.64 -4.26 -12.26
CA THR A 98 -4.30 -2.94 -12.82
C THR A 98 -4.71 -1.81 -11.89
N LEU A 99 -5.90 -1.90 -11.27
CA LEU A 99 -6.35 -0.96 -10.25
C LEU A 99 -5.42 -0.94 -9.03
N LEU A 100 -5.03 -2.12 -8.51
CA LEU A 100 -4.10 -2.23 -7.38
C LEU A 100 -2.73 -1.64 -7.71
N VAL A 101 -2.18 -1.91 -8.89
CA VAL A 101 -0.90 -1.35 -9.33
C VAL A 101 -0.98 0.18 -9.44
N ALA A 102 -2.06 0.72 -10.00
CA ALA A 102 -2.27 2.17 -10.08
C ALA A 102 -2.37 2.80 -8.68
N LEU A 103 -3.09 2.16 -7.75
CA LEU A 103 -3.17 2.58 -6.35
C LEU A 103 -1.81 2.46 -5.64
N TRP A 104 -1.03 1.43 -5.91
CA TRP A 104 0.29 1.29 -5.29
C TRP A 104 1.24 2.40 -5.76
N ARG A 105 1.34 2.63 -7.07
CA ARG A 105 2.21 3.67 -7.66
C ARG A 105 1.85 5.05 -7.15
N THR A 106 0.59 5.43 -7.25
CA THR A 106 0.12 6.76 -6.81
C THR A 106 0.19 6.94 -5.30
N GLY A 107 -0.03 5.88 -4.51
CA GLY A 107 0.07 5.94 -3.05
C GLY A 107 1.51 6.07 -2.59
N ARG A 108 2.44 5.40 -3.29
CA ARG A 108 3.89 5.54 -3.06
C ARG A 108 4.37 6.95 -3.34
N ALA A 109 3.92 7.58 -4.42
CA ALA A 109 4.28 8.96 -4.74
C ALA A 109 3.76 9.93 -3.66
N LEU A 110 2.47 9.85 -3.31
CA LEU A 110 1.85 10.68 -2.26
C LEU A 110 2.57 10.55 -0.90
N THR A 111 2.85 9.32 -0.45
CA THR A 111 3.50 9.08 0.85
C THR A 111 4.97 9.49 0.87
N ARG A 112 5.69 9.38 -0.26
CA ARG A 112 7.06 9.90 -0.39
C ARG A 112 7.08 11.42 -0.33
N ALA A 113 6.23 12.09 -1.10
CA ALA A 113 6.13 13.54 -1.09
C ALA A 113 5.70 14.06 0.29
N ALA A 114 4.69 13.45 0.92
CA ALA A 114 4.27 13.81 2.27
C ALA A 114 5.42 13.65 3.28
N SER A 115 6.17 12.55 3.21
CA SER A 115 7.35 12.32 4.07
C SER A 115 8.48 13.33 3.83
N PHE A 116 8.65 13.81 2.60
CA PHE A 116 9.59 14.89 2.27
C PHE A 116 9.15 16.20 2.95
N TRP A 117 7.89 16.61 2.75
CA TRP A 117 7.35 17.84 3.33
C TRP A 117 7.37 17.83 4.86
N LEU A 118 7.09 16.69 5.50
CA LEU A 118 7.20 16.54 6.96
C LEU A 118 8.63 16.71 7.49
N ARG A 119 9.63 16.35 6.68
CA ARG A 119 11.06 16.43 7.04
C ARG A 119 11.67 17.79 6.78
N ALA A 120 11.15 18.55 5.82
CA ALA A 120 11.71 19.82 5.37
C ALA A 120 12.03 20.81 6.51
N PRO A 121 11.11 21.14 7.45
CA PRO A 121 11.40 22.12 8.50
C PRO A 121 12.53 21.71 9.45
N TYR A 122 12.72 20.41 9.66
CA TYR A 122 13.77 19.86 10.52
C TYR A 122 15.12 19.78 9.79
N ALA A 123 15.10 19.38 8.51
CA ALA A 123 16.29 19.32 7.68
C ALA A 123 16.94 20.71 7.49
N ASN A 124 16.12 21.76 7.41
CA ASN A 124 16.58 23.13 7.21
C ASN A 124 16.88 23.89 8.52
N GLY A 125 16.78 23.22 9.68
CA GLY A 125 17.01 23.86 10.99
C GLY A 125 15.94 24.86 11.41
N GLN A 126 14.85 25.01 10.65
CA GLN A 126 13.74 25.93 10.97
C GLN A 126 12.91 25.45 12.17
N ARG A 127 12.92 24.14 12.47
CA ARG A 127 12.21 23.54 13.60
C ARG A 127 13.11 22.58 14.37
N THR A 128 13.13 22.69 15.69
CA THR A 128 13.82 21.74 16.57
C THR A 128 12.94 20.53 16.88
N PRO A 129 13.49 19.30 16.91
CA PRO A 129 12.78 18.10 17.39
C PRO A 129 12.32 18.28 18.84
N ARG A 130 11.11 17.81 19.18
CA ARG A 130 10.49 17.99 20.52
C ARG A 130 9.74 16.72 20.93
N ALA A 131 9.50 16.56 22.24
CA ALA A 131 8.79 15.40 22.78
C ALA A 131 7.40 15.18 22.15
N ALA A 132 6.70 16.25 21.74
CA ALA A 132 5.44 16.14 21.00
C ALA A 132 5.59 15.35 19.69
N GLY A 133 6.72 15.47 18.99
CA GLY A 133 7.00 14.71 17.77
C GLY A 133 7.15 13.21 18.02
N TRP A 134 7.68 12.83 19.19
CA TRP A 134 7.75 11.43 19.62
C TRP A 134 6.36 10.84 19.86
N VAL A 135 5.46 11.60 20.51
CA VAL A 135 4.08 11.16 20.73
C VAL A 135 3.37 11.01 19.39
N GLN A 136 3.48 12.01 18.53
CA GLN A 136 2.80 12.04 17.22
C GLN A 136 3.22 10.88 16.30
N ALA A 137 4.52 10.53 16.28
CA ALA A 137 5.02 9.40 15.49
C ALA A 137 4.44 8.04 15.95
N ARG A 138 4.00 7.94 17.21
CA ARG A 138 3.44 6.70 17.79
C ARG A 138 1.91 6.67 17.74
N THR A 139 1.26 7.83 17.90
CA THR A 139 -0.21 7.94 17.88
C THR A 139 -0.80 7.96 16.48
N VAL A 140 -0.01 8.26 15.43
CA VAL A 140 -0.49 8.23 14.04
C VAL A 140 -1.09 6.87 13.64
N ASN A 141 -0.61 5.77 14.23
CA ASN A 141 -1.13 4.44 13.97
C ASN A 141 -2.56 4.22 14.52
N LEU A 142 -2.97 5.05 15.48
CA LEU A 142 -4.30 5.04 16.09
C LEU A 142 -5.28 5.95 15.35
N GLU A 143 -4.82 6.76 14.39
CA GLU A 143 -5.73 7.54 13.55
C GLU A 143 -6.65 6.56 12.78
N PRO A 144 -7.98 6.74 12.78
CA PRO A 144 -8.92 5.74 12.25
C PRO A 144 -8.61 5.30 10.81
N ARG A 145 -8.15 6.23 9.97
CA ARG A 145 -7.82 5.98 8.56
C ARG A 145 -6.54 5.16 8.37
N ILE A 146 -5.57 5.33 9.26
CA ILE A 146 -4.33 4.54 9.27
C ILE A 146 -4.59 3.18 9.92
N LEU A 147 -5.32 3.16 11.03
CA LEU A 147 -5.68 1.93 11.73
C LEU A 147 -6.41 0.94 10.82
N VAL A 148 -7.43 1.39 10.07
CA VAL A 148 -8.14 0.50 9.15
C VAL A 148 -7.21 -0.04 8.06
N ARG A 149 -6.26 0.76 7.56
CA ARG A 149 -5.25 0.28 6.59
C ARG A 149 -4.31 -0.75 7.20
N LEU A 150 -3.90 -0.56 8.45
CA LEU A 150 -3.11 -1.55 9.18
C LEU A 150 -3.90 -2.84 9.38
N MET A 151 -5.18 -2.76 9.77
CA MET A 151 -6.05 -3.94 9.89
C MET A 151 -6.21 -4.67 8.56
N THR A 152 -6.51 -3.95 7.47
CA THR A 152 -6.64 -4.58 6.14
C THR A 152 -5.32 -5.12 5.61
N ALA A 153 -4.20 -4.49 5.93
CA ALA A 153 -2.88 -5.02 5.59
C ALA A 153 -2.55 -6.29 6.37
N SER A 154 -2.86 -6.33 7.67
CA SER A 154 -2.70 -7.54 8.49
C SER A 154 -3.56 -8.68 7.97
N LEU A 155 -4.83 -8.42 7.62
CA LEU A 155 -5.70 -9.41 6.99
C LEU A 155 -5.13 -9.91 5.65
N ALA A 156 -4.62 -9.00 4.80
CA ALA A 156 -3.99 -9.38 3.54
C ALA A 156 -2.73 -10.25 3.76
N LEU A 157 -1.93 -9.96 4.79
CA LEU A 157 -0.79 -10.80 5.17
C LEU A 157 -1.21 -12.16 5.75
N LEU A 158 -2.34 -12.25 6.45
CA LEU A 158 -2.89 -13.55 6.87
C LEU A 158 -3.30 -14.40 5.66
N PHE A 159 -3.94 -13.79 4.65
CA PHE A 159 -4.20 -14.47 3.37
C PHE A 159 -2.90 -14.87 2.67
N ALA A 160 -1.84 -14.05 2.77
CA ALA A 160 -0.51 -14.38 2.25
C ALA A 160 0.05 -15.66 2.89
N VAL A 161 0.07 -15.69 4.22
CA VAL A 161 0.55 -16.84 4.99
C VAL A 161 -0.27 -18.08 4.69
N GLY A 162 -1.60 -17.98 4.71
CA GLY A 162 -2.49 -19.10 4.42
C GLY A 162 -2.29 -19.66 3.01
N GLY A 163 -2.27 -18.79 1.99
CA GLY A 163 -2.08 -19.19 0.60
C GLY A 163 -0.71 -19.84 0.35
N LEU A 164 0.36 -19.24 0.88
CA LEU A 164 1.71 -19.77 0.74
C LEU A 164 1.92 -21.07 1.55
N ALA A 165 1.27 -21.21 2.71
CA ALA A 165 1.34 -22.44 3.49
C ALA A 165 0.67 -23.62 2.77
N VAL A 166 -0.50 -23.41 2.14
CA VAL A 166 -1.15 -24.43 1.32
C VAL A 166 -0.27 -24.81 0.13
N PHE A 167 0.29 -23.83 -0.57
CA PHE A 167 1.21 -24.07 -1.66
C PHE A 167 2.44 -24.88 -1.20
N GLY A 168 3.09 -24.48 -0.10
CA GLY A 168 4.24 -25.18 0.48
C GLY A 168 3.91 -26.62 0.91
N ARG A 169 2.72 -26.85 1.48
CA ARG A 169 2.23 -28.20 1.79
C ARG A 169 2.12 -29.05 0.54
N ASP A 170 1.50 -28.53 -0.52
CA ASP A 170 1.29 -29.27 -1.78
C ASP A 170 2.59 -29.62 -2.52
N LEU A 171 3.68 -28.85 -2.33
CA LEU A 171 5.00 -29.22 -2.86
C LEU A 171 5.53 -30.54 -2.27
N SER A 172 5.14 -30.87 -1.03
CA SER A 172 5.56 -32.11 -0.35
C SER A 172 4.55 -33.24 -0.47
N ALA A 173 3.25 -32.92 -0.53
CA ALA A 173 2.16 -33.89 -0.49
C ALA A 173 1.56 -34.22 -1.87
N GLY A 174 2.02 -33.54 -2.92
CA GLY A 174 1.45 -33.62 -4.27
C GLY A 174 0.52 -32.45 -4.58
N VAL A 175 0.51 -32.05 -5.85
CA VAL A 175 -0.26 -30.90 -6.35
C VAL A 175 -1.76 -31.21 -6.28
N SER A 176 -2.53 -30.30 -5.68
CA SER A 176 -3.98 -30.36 -5.56
C SER A 176 -4.66 -29.33 -6.48
N ILE A 177 -5.98 -29.46 -6.65
CA ILE A 177 -6.78 -28.45 -7.36
C ILE A 177 -6.71 -27.05 -6.73
N PHE A 178 -6.30 -26.96 -5.47
CA PHE A 178 -6.17 -25.70 -4.72
C PHE A 178 -4.76 -25.12 -4.75
N THR A 179 -3.75 -25.81 -5.32
CA THR A 179 -2.35 -25.35 -5.29
C THR A 179 -2.18 -23.99 -5.99
N ALA A 180 -2.59 -23.89 -7.25
CA ALA A 180 -2.46 -22.63 -8.00
C ALA A 180 -3.40 -21.51 -7.47
N PRO A 181 -4.68 -21.77 -7.16
CA PRO A 181 -5.55 -20.76 -6.55
C PRO A 181 -5.03 -20.19 -5.22
N SER A 182 -4.55 -21.05 -4.33
CA SER A 182 -4.03 -20.64 -3.02
C SER A 182 -2.74 -19.83 -3.15
N LEU A 183 -1.84 -20.21 -4.06
CA LEU A 183 -0.64 -19.43 -4.38
C LEU A 183 -1.00 -18.02 -4.85
N LEU A 184 -1.97 -17.88 -5.77
CA LEU A 184 -2.38 -16.56 -6.29
C LEU A 184 -2.94 -15.67 -5.18
N VAL A 185 -3.85 -16.18 -4.35
CA VAL A 185 -4.38 -15.46 -3.18
C VAL A 185 -3.23 -15.07 -2.24
N GLY A 186 -2.28 -15.99 -2.03
CA GLY A 186 -1.09 -15.76 -1.22
C GLY A 186 -0.25 -14.58 -1.73
N VAL A 187 0.06 -14.58 -3.02
CA VAL A 187 0.86 -13.53 -3.68
C VAL A 187 0.13 -12.18 -3.65
N TYR A 188 -1.16 -12.14 -3.99
CA TYR A 188 -1.94 -10.89 -3.92
C TYR A 188 -2.03 -10.36 -2.48
N GLY A 189 -2.20 -11.25 -1.50
CA GLY A 189 -2.19 -10.94 -0.07
C GLY A 189 -0.86 -10.30 0.35
N ALA A 190 0.27 -10.92 -0.04
CA ALA A 190 1.60 -10.44 0.28
C ALA A 190 1.85 -9.04 -0.31
N LEU A 191 1.63 -8.87 -1.62
CA LEU A 191 1.88 -7.63 -2.33
C LEU A 191 1.00 -6.49 -1.79
N SER A 192 -0.28 -6.76 -1.53
CA SER A 192 -1.22 -5.76 -1.01
C SER A 192 -0.90 -5.38 0.44
N GLY A 193 -0.59 -6.37 1.29
CA GLY A 193 -0.21 -6.13 2.69
C GLY A 193 1.08 -5.32 2.81
N ILE A 194 2.13 -5.74 2.11
CA ILE A 194 3.43 -5.03 2.09
C ILE A 194 3.25 -3.62 1.51
N GLY A 195 2.46 -3.46 0.44
CA GLY A 195 2.19 -2.17 -0.17
C GLY A 195 1.52 -1.18 0.78
N GLN A 196 0.52 -1.63 1.54
CA GLN A 196 -0.20 -0.79 2.52
C GLN A 196 0.69 -0.43 3.72
N ILE A 197 1.40 -1.40 4.31
CA ILE A 197 2.32 -1.17 5.43
C ILE A 197 3.44 -0.22 5.00
N GLY A 198 4.03 -0.43 3.83
CA GLY A 198 5.08 0.42 3.30
C GLY A 198 4.64 1.88 3.09
N GLY A 199 3.35 2.13 2.81
CA GLY A 199 2.78 3.48 2.78
C GLY A 199 2.72 4.12 4.17
N VAL A 200 2.22 3.39 5.16
CA VAL A 200 2.14 3.85 6.56
C VAL A 200 3.53 4.13 7.14
N LEU A 201 4.49 3.22 6.94
CA LEU A 201 5.86 3.37 7.43
C LEU A 201 6.55 4.63 6.88
N ARG A 202 6.27 5.05 5.64
CA ARG A 202 6.81 6.30 5.09
C ARG A 202 6.26 7.54 5.78
N ILE A 203 4.97 7.53 6.15
CA ILE A 203 4.35 8.61 6.91
C ILE A 203 4.96 8.67 8.31
N VAL A 204 5.02 7.53 9.00
CA VAL A 204 5.64 7.41 10.33
C VAL A 204 7.08 7.93 10.28
N ASN A 205 7.90 7.49 9.32
CA ASN A 205 9.28 7.96 9.15
C ASN A 205 9.37 9.47 8.87
N GLY A 206 8.39 10.03 8.16
CA GLY A 206 8.28 11.49 7.98
C GLY A 206 8.04 12.22 9.31
N LEU A 207 7.12 11.71 10.14
CA LEU A 207 6.79 12.27 11.46
C LEU A 207 7.94 12.10 12.46
N SER A 208 8.68 10.99 12.38
CA SER A 208 9.85 10.72 13.24
C SER A 208 10.98 11.76 13.08
N ALA A 209 10.95 12.60 12.04
CA ALA A 209 11.86 13.74 11.93
C ALA A 209 11.74 14.72 13.12
N GLY A 210 10.56 14.82 13.71
CA GLY A 210 10.30 15.61 14.91
C GLY A 210 10.65 14.92 16.22
N ASP A 211 11.04 13.63 16.20
CA ASP A 211 11.41 12.86 17.39
C ASP A 211 12.85 13.19 17.82
N PRO A 212 13.05 13.72 19.04
CA PRO A 212 14.38 14.01 19.56
C PRO A 212 15.27 12.76 19.67
N LEU A 213 14.72 11.58 19.97
CA LEU A 213 15.48 10.34 20.05
C LEU A 213 15.98 9.90 18.68
N TRP A 214 15.11 9.98 17.66
CA TRP A 214 15.48 9.69 16.28
C TRP A 214 16.58 10.62 15.76
N SER A 215 16.49 11.91 16.10
CA SER A 215 17.51 12.91 15.73
C SER A 215 18.87 12.67 16.39
N ARG A 216 18.90 12.03 17.57
CA ARG A 216 20.14 11.64 18.28
C ARG A 216 20.75 10.38 17.67
N LEU A 217 19.93 9.37 17.38
CA LEU A 217 20.37 8.11 16.75
C LEU A 217 20.93 8.32 15.34
N THR A 218 20.28 9.16 14.53
CA THR A 218 20.77 9.46 13.17
C THR A 218 22.03 10.31 13.15
N ARG A 219 22.21 11.19 14.15
CA ARG A 219 23.47 11.95 14.33
C ARG A 219 24.62 11.07 14.78
N SER A 220 24.40 10.14 15.72
CA SER A 220 25.45 9.23 16.19
C SER A 220 25.92 8.25 15.11
N VAL A 221 25.03 7.85 14.20
CA VAL A 221 25.37 7.01 13.05
C VAL A 221 26.16 7.77 11.97
N ARG A 222 25.87 9.05 11.72
CA ARG A 222 26.64 9.86 10.74
C ARG A 222 27.99 10.35 11.26
N ALA A 223 28.21 10.32 12.57
CA ALA A 223 29.48 10.71 13.19
C ALA A 223 30.50 9.56 13.25
N ARG A 224 30.14 8.37 12.76
CA ARG A 224 31.03 7.23 12.54
C ARG A 224 31.30 7.09 11.05
#